data_AF-A0A7Z8YA88-F1
#
_entry.id   AF-A0A7Z8YA88-F1
#
_cell.length_a   1.000
_cell.length_b   1.000
_cell.length_c   1.000
_cell.angle_alpha   90.00
_cell.angle_beta   90.00
_cell.angle_gamma   90.00
#
_symmetry.space_group_name_H-M   'P 1'
#
loop_
_entity.id
_entity.type
_entity.pdbx_description
1 polymer ?
#
loop_
_entity_poly.entity_id
_entity_poly.type
_entity_poly.pdbx_seq_one_letter_code
_entity_poly.pdbx_strand_id
1 'polypeptide(L)'
;MAARNRLTGSTLSLIIDGNEYKQDVSEYEYSEDEKDSGTLTFADAAAGAIASGKLKVTMIQSLDTDSLHQVMMEHPGKRAVPFTLAPLGNSSPSPTQPHFTGTVDFPRTRPSLGLAAGDDDATTEVELKVTGWKKITSPGSRSL
;
A
#
# COMPACT_ATOMS: atom_id res chain seq x y z
N MET A 1 -24.52 9.92 -21.75
CA MET A 1 -23.51 10.05 -20.67
C MET A 1 -22.65 8.80 -20.64
N ALA A 2 -21.33 8.90 -20.70
CA ALA A 2 -20.45 7.73 -20.57
C ALA A 2 -20.50 7.21 -19.12
N ALA A 3 -20.72 5.90 -18.97
CA ALA A 3 -20.71 5.22 -17.67
C ALA A 3 -19.40 5.48 -16.94
N ARG A 4 -19.48 5.72 -15.63
CA ARG A 4 -18.29 5.87 -14.78
C ARG A 4 -17.73 4.47 -14.51
N ASN A 5 -16.41 4.31 -14.66
CA ASN A 5 -15.78 3.07 -14.22
C ASN A 5 -15.81 3.03 -12.69
N ARG A 6 -16.43 1.99 -12.12
CA ARG A 6 -16.51 1.81 -10.66
C ARG A 6 -15.27 1.07 -10.20
N LEU A 7 -14.78 1.41 -9.02
CA LEU A 7 -13.79 0.56 -8.35
C LEU A 7 -14.48 -0.76 -7.96
N THR A 8 -13.78 -1.86 -8.17
CA THR A 8 -14.25 -3.20 -7.80
C THR A 8 -13.15 -3.94 -7.07
N GLY A 9 -13.47 -4.65 -5.98
CA GLY A 9 -12.48 -5.33 -5.14
C GLY A 9 -11.60 -6.31 -5.92
N SER A 10 -12.17 -7.02 -6.91
CA SER A 10 -11.46 -7.99 -7.75
C SER A 10 -10.36 -7.39 -8.64
N THR A 11 -10.35 -6.07 -8.82
CA THR A 11 -9.38 -5.37 -9.65
C THR A 11 -8.28 -4.68 -8.85
N LEU A 12 -8.43 -4.51 -7.54
CA LEU A 12 -7.44 -3.82 -6.72
C LEU A 12 -6.11 -4.61 -6.69
N SER A 13 -4.99 -3.88 -6.64
CA SER A 13 -3.67 -4.47 -6.47
C SER A 13 -2.79 -3.57 -5.61
N LEU A 14 -2.07 -4.20 -4.69
CA LEU A 14 -1.06 -3.60 -3.83
C LEU A 14 0.31 -4.18 -4.22
N ILE A 15 1.25 -3.30 -4.53
CA ILE A 15 2.64 -3.64 -4.82
C ILE A 15 3.50 -3.03 -3.72
N ILE A 16 4.36 -3.83 -3.08
CA ILE A 16 5.32 -3.35 -2.09
C ILE A 16 6.71 -3.85 -2.48
N ASP A 17 7.69 -2.94 -2.52
CA ASP A 17 9.08 -3.25 -2.90
C ASP A 17 9.21 -3.91 -4.28
N GLY A 18 8.26 -3.62 -5.19
CA GLY A 18 8.19 -4.19 -6.53
C GLY A 18 7.44 -5.52 -6.65
N ASN A 19 7.04 -6.14 -5.54
CA ASN A 19 6.28 -7.39 -5.52
C ASN A 19 4.78 -7.12 -5.44
N GLU A 20 3.98 -7.80 -6.28
CA GLU A 20 2.52 -7.69 -6.30
C GLU A 20 1.88 -8.69 -5.34
N TYR A 21 1.04 -8.21 -4.42
CA TYR A 21 0.40 -9.01 -3.36
C TYR A 21 -1.10 -9.16 -3.58
N LYS A 22 -1.55 -9.24 -4.84
CA LYS A 22 -2.97 -9.34 -5.19
C LYS A 22 -3.64 -10.62 -4.65
N GLN A 23 -2.86 -11.67 -4.39
CA GLN A 23 -3.35 -12.94 -3.84
C GLN A 23 -3.46 -12.92 -2.32
N ASP A 24 -2.73 -11.99 -1.66
CA ASP A 24 -2.66 -11.95 -0.20
C ASP A 24 -3.61 -10.92 0.41
N VAL A 25 -3.88 -9.83 -0.32
CA VAL A 25 -4.63 -8.68 0.20
C VAL A 25 -6.11 -8.81 -0.11
N SER A 26 -6.95 -8.81 0.91
CA SER A 26 -8.41 -8.83 0.79
C SER A 26 -9.03 -7.43 0.84
N GLU A 27 -8.36 -6.48 1.51
CA GLU A 27 -8.82 -5.09 1.64
C GLU A 27 -7.65 -4.14 1.86
N TYR A 28 -7.76 -2.92 1.31
CA TYR A 28 -6.93 -1.80 1.76
C TYR A 28 -7.73 -0.51 1.83
N GLU A 29 -7.37 0.35 2.78
CA GLU A 29 -7.94 1.68 2.96
C GLU A 29 -6.80 2.69 3.18
N TYR A 30 -6.79 3.77 2.40
CA TYR A 30 -5.90 4.90 2.64
C TYR A 30 -6.66 6.05 3.29
N SER A 31 -6.08 6.62 4.34
CA SER A 31 -6.53 7.85 4.99
C SER A 31 -5.36 8.82 5.16
N GLU A 32 -5.62 10.10 4.94
CA GLU A 32 -4.66 11.17 5.23
C GLU A 32 -4.75 11.56 6.71
N ASP A 33 -3.61 11.83 7.33
CA ASP A 33 -3.61 12.49 8.64
C ASP A 33 -3.96 13.97 8.44
N GLU A 34 -4.77 14.56 9.33
CA GLU A 34 -4.94 16.01 9.36
C GLU A 34 -3.59 16.66 9.62
N LYS A 35 -3.05 17.32 8.59
CA LYS A 35 -1.78 18.02 8.71
C LYS A 35 -2.01 19.28 9.53
N ASP A 36 -1.47 19.30 10.74
CA ASP A 36 -1.34 20.55 11.48
C ASP A 36 -0.44 21.49 10.65
N SER A 37 -0.90 22.72 10.43
CA SER A 37 -0.34 23.66 9.43
C SER A 37 0.99 24.28 9.88
N GLY A 38 1.90 23.46 10.40
CA GLY A 38 3.24 23.88 10.80
C GLY A 38 4.13 24.25 9.62
N THR A 39 5.28 24.84 9.92
CA THR A 39 6.29 25.25 8.93
C THR A 39 6.83 24.03 8.18
N LEU A 40 6.55 23.95 6.88
CA LEU A 40 7.18 22.99 5.96
C LEU A 40 8.68 23.32 5.86
N THR A 41 9.56 22.39 6.22
CA THR A 41 11.00 22.60 6.03
C THR A 41 11.42 22.26 4.60
N PHE A 42 12.56 22.78 4.15
CA PHE A 42 13.14 22.40 2.84
C PHE A 42 13.44 20.90 2.74
N ALA A 43 13.73 20.24 3.87
CA ALA A 43 13.91 18.79 3.93
C ALA A 43 12.58 18.05 3.69
N ASP A 44 11.48 18.53 4.26
CA ASP A 44 10.13 17.96 4.03
C ASP A 44 9.69 18.13 2.57
N ALA A 45 9.98 19.29 1.99
CA ALA A 45 9.71 19.57 0.58
C ALA A 45 10.57 18.70 -0.36
N ALA A 46 11.86 18.50 -0.04
CA ALA A 46 12.78 17.68 -0.83
C ALA A 46 12.49 16.17 -0.71
N ALA A 47 11.99 15.72 0.44
CA ALA A 47 11.58 14.32 0.66
C ALA A 47 10.24 13.96 -0.01
N GLY A 48 9.53 14.95 -0.62
CA GLY A 48 8.23 14.72 -1.23
C GLY A 48 7.11 14.46 -0.21
N ALA A 49 7.28 14.92 1.04
CA ALA A 49 6.32 14.73 2.13
C ALA A 49 5.10 15.66 1.97
N ILE A 50 4.25 15.36 0.99
CA ILE A 50 3.04 16.14 0.72
C ILE A 50 1.79 15.50 1.37
N ALA A 51 1.84 14.21 1.73
CA ALA A 51 0.81 13.60 2.60
C ALA A 51 1.44 12.57 3.56
N SER A 52 1.28 12.81 4.86
CA SER A 52 1.38 11.78 5.89
C SER A 52 0.01 11.15 6.06
N GLY A 53 -0.03 9.83 6.17
CA GLY A 53 -1.30 9.13 6.35
C GLY A 53 -1.10 7.69 6.77
N LYS A 54 -2.18 6.93 6.68
CA LYS A 54 -2.26 5.54 7.09
C LYS A 54 -2.84 4.72 5.95
N LEU A 55 -2.15 3.64 5.61
CA LEU A 55 -2.65 2.62 4.71
C LEU A 55 -2.95 1.38 5.56
N LYS A 56 -4.23 1.13 5.82
CA LYS A 56 -4.70 -0.09 6.45
C LYS A 56 -4.78 -1.19 5.41
N VAL A 57 -4.28 -2.37 5.74
CA VAL A 57 -4.26 -3.53 4.84
C VAL A 57 -4.74 -4.74 5.62
N THR A 58 -5.78 -5.39 5.11
CA THR A 58 -6.21 -6.72 5.56
C THR A 58 -5.65 -7.75 4.61
N MET A 59 -4.90 -8.70 5.15
CA MET A 59 -4.24 -9.75 4.38
C MET A 59 -4.48 -11.13 4.98
N ILE A 60 -4.39 -12.17 4.16
CA ILE A 60 -4.40 -13.56 4.63
C ILE A 60 -3.17 -13.85 5.49
N GLN A 61 -3.32 -14.72 6.48
CA GLN A 61 -2.18 -15.26 7.21
C GLN A 61 -1.57 -16.42 6.40
N SER A 62 -0.37 -16.20 5.86
CA SER A 62 0.41 -17.22 5.16
C SER A 62 1.84 -17.28 5.71
N LEU A 63 2.44 -18.48 5.65
CA LEU A 63 3.84 -18.73 6.02
C LEU A 63 4.73 -18.91 4.78
N ASP A 64 4.15 -18.79 3.58
CA ASP A 64 4.94 -18.76 2.36
C ASP A 64 5.88 -17.56 2.41
N THR A 65 7.15 -17.77 2.04
CA THR A 65 8.23 -16.77 2.15
C THR A 65 7.89 -15.47 1.44
N ASP A 66 7.17 -15.58 0.33
CA ASP A 66 6.86 -14.47 -0.56
C ASP A 66 5.50 -13.83 -0.24
N SER A 67 4.80 -14.33 0.79
CA SER A 67 3.54 -13.76 1.23
C SER A 67 3.74 -12.42 1.95
N LEU A 68 2.81 -11.49 1.79
CA LEU A 68 2.87 -10.18 2.45
C LEU A 68 2.96 -10.32 3.98
N HIS A 69 2.22 -11.29 4.52
CA HIS A 69 2.20 -11.61 5.94
C HIS A 69 3.60 -11.99 6.45
N GLN A 70 4.29 -12.89 5.75
CA GLN A 70 5.63 -13.34 6.13
C GLN A 70 6.68 -12.23 5.96
N VAL A 71 6.59 -11.44 4.88
CA VAL A 71 7.44 -10.27 4.66
C VAL A 71 7.36 -9.28 5.82
N MET A 72 6.17 -9.05 6.37
CA MET A 72 5.99 -8.16 7.53
C MET A 72 6.40 -8.80 8.87
N MET A 73 6.26 -10.13 9.01
CA MET A 73 6.74 -10.87 10.18
C MET A 73 8.26 -10.78 10.34
N GLU A 74 8.99 -10.86 9.23
CA GLU A 74 10.46 -10.89 9.20
C GLU A 74 11.10 -9.49 9.24
N HIS A 75 10.35 -8.46 8.85
CA HIS A 75 10.86 -7.09 8.75
C HIS A 75 10.07 -6.06 9.58
N PRO A 76 9.82 -6.30 10.89
CA PRO A 76 9.09 -5.34 11.71
C PRO A 76 9.85 -4.00 11.78
N GLY A 77 9.13 -2.92 11.55
CA GLY A 77 9.66 -1.55 11.61
C GLY A 77 10.52 -1.13 10.43
N LYS A 78 10.59 -1.90 9.32
CA LYS A 78 11.25 -1.50 8.07
C LYS A 78 10.69 -0.13 7.61
N ARG A 79 11.58 0.79 7.23
CA ARG A 79 11.26 2.18 6.90
C ARG A 79 11.42 2.44 5.40
N ALA A 80 10.70 3.46 4.91
CA ALA A 80 10.82 3.98 3.55
C ALA A 80 10.66 2.89 2.46
N VAL A 81 9.74 1.95 2.67
CA VAL A 81 9.45 0.87 1.71
C VAL A 81 8.58 1.44 0.59
N PRO A 82 9.00 1.34 -0.69
CA PRO A 82 8.19 1.85 -1.78
C PRO A 82 6.92 1.01 -1.95
N PHE A 83 5.79 1.66 -2.21
CA PHE A 83 4.54 0.99 -2.53
C PHE A 83 3.87 1.58 -3.76
N THR A 84 2.99 0.80 -4.38
CA THR A 84 2.07 1.23 -5.44
C THR A 84 0.70 0.62 -5.21
N LEU A 85 -0.34 1.45 -5.22
CA LEU A 85 -1.72 1.03 -5.35
C LEU A 85 -2.15 1.18 -6.81
N ALA A 86 -2.69 0.10 -7.38
CA ALA A 86 -3.30 0.07 -8.69
C ALA A 86 -4.79 -0.29 -8.54
N PRO A 87 -5.68 0.69 -8.31
CA PRO A 87 -7.08 0.41 -7.96
C PRO A 87 -7.91 -0.24 -9.09
N LEU A 88 -7.38 -0.26 -10.30
CA LEU A 88 -8.01 -0.91 -11.45
C LEU A 88 -7.18 -2.10 -11.98
N GLY A 89 -6.12 -2.50 -11.26
CA GLY A 89 -5.34 -3.71 -11.54
C GLY A 89 -4.54 -3.65 -12.83
N ASN A 90 -4.41 -2.47 -13.42
CA ASN A 90 -3.63 -2.25 -14.63
C ASN A 90 -2.14 -2.27 -14.30
N SER A 91 -1.34 -2.96 -15.12
CA SER A 91 0.11 -3.06 -14.92
C SER A 91 0.86 -1.74 -15.14
N SER A 92 0.27 -0.78 -15.85
CA SER A 92 0.90 0.52 -16.13
C SER A 92 -0.10 1.66 -15.98
N PRO A 93 0.29 2.78 -15.36
CA PRO A 93 -0.61 3.89 -15.08
C PRO A 93 -1.05 4.60 -16.35
N SER A 94 -2.30 5.06 -16.37
CA SER A 94 -2.87 5.86 -17.45
C SER A 94 -3.75 6.99 -16.90
N PRO A 95 -4.16 7.97 -17.72
CA PRO A 95 -5.04 9.05 -17.25
C PRO A 95 -6.38 8.56 -16.68
N THR A 96 -6.89 7.44 -17.21
CA THR A 96 -8.15 6.81 -16.77
C THR A 96 -7.95 5.70 -15.75
N GLN A 97 -6.72 5.21 -15.59
CA GLN A 97 -6.34 4.16 -14.64
C GLN A 97 -5.05 4.57 -13.90
N PRO A 98 -5.12 5.56 -13.00
CA PRO A 98 -3.96 6.06 -12.30
C PRO A 98 -3.41 5.01 -11.32
N HIS A 99 -2.13 5.12 -11.01
CA HIS A 99 -1.54 4.49 -9.83
C HIS A 99 -1.30 5.53 -8.73
N PHE A 100 -1.30 5.08 -7.48
CA PHE A 100 -0.88 5.87 -6.33
C PHE A 100 0.39 5.26 -5.75
N THR A 101 1.47 6.02 -5.78
CA THR A 101 2.81 5.56 -5.40
C THR A 101 3.34 6.35 -4.23
N GLY A 102 4.23 5.76 -3.46
CA GLY A 102 4.87 6.47 -2.37
C GLY A 102 5.76 5.58 -1.53
N THR A 103 5.97 5.97 -0.29
CA THR A 103 6.71 5.20 0.70
C THR A 103 5.85 4.93 1.93
N VAL A 104 5.98 3.73 2.47
CA VAL A 104 5.38 3.30 3.74
C VAL A 104 6.44 2.82 4.72
N ASP A 105 6.14 2.98 6.00
CA ASP A 105 6.85 2.33 7.08
C ASP A 105 6.01 1.18 7.63
N PHE A 106 6.64 0.03 7.85
CA PHE A 106 6.00 -1.14 8.44
C PHE A 106 5.74 -0.92 9.94
N PRO A 107 4.74 -1.62 10.52
CA PRO A 107 4.47 -1.56 11.95
C PRO A 107 5.69 -2.04 12.74
N ARG A 108 5.92 -1.47 13.92
CA ARG A 108 7.01 -1.93 14.80
C ARG A 108 6.73 -3.30 15.43
N THR A 109 5.47 -3.69 15.49
CA THR A 109 5.01 -4.99 15.96
C THR A 109 4.79 -5.91 14.77
N ARG A 110 4.96 -7.21 15.00
CA ARG A 110 4.61 -8.23 14.01
C ARG A 110 3.08 -8.33 13.85
N PRO A 111 2.60 -8.70 12.66
CA PRO A 111 1.18 -9.00 12.47
C PRO A 111 0.73 -10.16 13.38
N SER A 112 -0.58 -10.29 13.58
CA SER A 112 -1.12 -11.40 14.37
C SER A 112 -1.02 -12.70 13.59
N LEU A 113 -0.68 -13.79 14.29
CA LEU A 113 -0.73 -15.15 13.76
C LEU A 113 -1.59 -16.02 14.67
N GLY A 114 -2.61 -16.66 14.12
CA GLY A 114 -3.51 -17.53 14.86
C GLY A 114 -4.81 -17.80 14.10
N LEU A 115 -5.31 -19.02 14.26
CA LEU A 115 -6.55 -19.54 13.68
C LEU A 115 -7.23 -20.45 14.71
N ALA A 116 -8.57 -20.40 14.80
CA ALA A 116 -9.30 -21.29 15.69
C ALA A 116 -9.37 -22.71 15.10
N ALA A 117 -9.45 -23.72 15.98
CA ALA A 117 -9.63 -25.10 15.51
C ALA A 117 -10.99 -25.25 14.82
N GLY A 118 -10.98 -25.63 13.54
CA GLY A 118 -12.18 -25.82 12.72
C GLY A 118 -12.42 -24.74 11.67
N ASP A 119 -11.66 -23.65 11.69
CA ASP A 119 -11.68 -22.64 10.63
C ASP A 119 -10.69 -23.01 9.51
N ASP A 120 -11.00 -22.63 8.27
CA ASP A 120 -10.19 -22.95 7.09
C ASP A 120 -9.11 -21.90 6.80
N ASP A 121 -9.36 -20.63 7.16
CA ASP A 121 -8.46 -19.50 6.89
C ASP A 121 -8.58 -18.38 7.95
N ALA A 122 -7.55 -17.55 8.04
CA ALA A 122 -7.56 -16.34 8.86
C ALA A 122 -6.92 -15.17 8.14
N THR A 123 -7.39 -13.97 8.47
CA THR A 123 -6.79 -12.71 8.04
C THR A 123 -6.18 -11.96 9.22
N THR A 124 -5.34 -10.99 8.93
CA THR A 124 -4.83 -10.02 9.89
C THR A 124 -4.89 -8.62 9.28
N GLU A 125 -5.08 -7.61 10.13
CA GLU A 125 -5.07 -6.21 9.74
C GLU A 125 -3.78 -5.55 10.24
N VAL A 126 -3.15 -4.75 9.38
CA VAL A 126 -2.01 -3.93 9.74
C VAL A 126 -2.21 -2.48 9.29
N GLU A 127 -1.62 -1.55 10.02
CA GLU A 127 -1.58 -0.13 9.66
C GLU A 127 -0.16 0.25 9.22
N LEU A 128 0.00 0.59 7.95
CA LEU A 128 1.25 1.09 7.37
C LEU A 128 1.27 2.61 7.41
N LYS A 129 2.33 3.21 7.97
CA LYS A 129 2.46 4.66 7.98
C LYS A 129 2.94 5.14 6.61
N VAL A 130 2.14 5.93 5.92
CA VAL A 130 2.50 6.55 4.64
C VAL A 130 3.32 7.81 4.90
N THR A 131 4.49 7.88 4.28
CA THR A 131 5.43 9.02 4.39
C THR A 131 5.59 9.80 3.08
N GLY A 132 5.13 9.22 1.98
CA GLY A 132 5.03 9.89 0.69
C GLY A 132 3.81 9.39 -0.07
N TRP A 133 3.15 10.27 -0.82
CA TRP A 133 1.98 9.94 -1.63
C TRP A 133 1.99 10.76 -2.91
N LYS A 134 1.84 10.07 -4.04
CA LYS A 134 1.81 10.68 -5.37
C LYS A 134 0.90 9.89 -6.29
N LYS A 135 0.01 10.60 -6.97
CA LYS A 135 -0.75 10.05 -8.10
C LYS A 135 0.09 10.11 -9.38
N ILE A 136 0.15 9.02 -10.13
CA ILE A 136 0.76 8.95 -11.46
C ILE A 136 -0.26 8.48 -12.51
N THR A 137 -0.18 9.08 -13.69
CA THR A 137 -1.14 8.88 -14.81
C THR A 137 -0.46 8.57 -16.12
N SER A 138 0.86 8.37 -16.11
CA SER A 138 1.65 7.95 -17.28
C SER A 138 2.78 7.05 -16.82
N PRO A 139 3.20 6.07 -17.66
CA PRO A 139 4.39 5.28 -17.38
C PRO A 139 5.59 6.23 -17.28
N GLY A 140 6.40 6.10 -16.22
CA GLY A 140 7.57 6.96 -16.05
C GLY A 140 8.50 6.86 -17.26
N SER A 141 8.77 7.99 -17.92
CA SER A 141 9.83 8.07 -18.93
C SER A 141 11.17 7.80 -18.24
N ARG A 142 11.79 6.67 -18.55
CA ARG A 142 13.19 6.40 -18.19
C ARG A 142 14.03 7.23 -19.15
N SER A 143 14.43 8.44 -18.76
CA SER A 143 15.47 9.17 -19.48
C SER A 143 16.77 8.37 -19.36
N LEU A 144 17.27 7.91 -20.51
CA LEU A 144 18.59 7.31 -20.70
C LEU A 144 19.70 8.28 -20.27
#